data_AF-A0A183HR75-F1
#
_entry.id   AF-A0A183HR75-F1
#
_cell.length_a   1.000
_cell.length_b   1.000
_cell.length_c   1.000
_cell.angle_alpha   90.00
_cell.angle_beta   90.00
_cell.angle_gamma   90.00
#
_symmetry.space_group_name_H-M   'P 1'
#
loop_
_entity.id
_entity.type
_entity.pdbx_description
1 polymer ?
#
loop_
_entity_poly.entity_id
_entity_poly.type
_entity_poly.pdbx_seq_one_letter_code
_entity_poly.pdbx_strand_id
1 'polypeptide(L)' 'MMLIVNGAYRGTRAVLQEIKEEQFAVVLRLEESFAKGRILCLPYEDACKLKQ' A
#
# COMPACT_ATOMS: atom_id res chain seq x y z
N MET A 1 -0.88 9.96 0.81
CA MET A 1 -0.55 8.80 1.68
C MET A 1 -1.60 7.73 1.45
N MET A 2 -1.21 6.45 1.51
CA MET A 2 -2.08 5.29 1.30
C MET A 2 -2.28 4.56 2.63
N LEU A 3 -3.42 3.88 2.77
CA LEU A 3 -3.72 2.95 3.85
C LEU A 3 -3.95 1.57 3.25
N ILE A 4 -3.29 0.56 3.80
CA ILE A 4 -3.59 -0.83 3.47
C ILE A 4 -4.87 -1.22 4.21
N VAL A 5 -5.91 -1.62 3.48
CA VAL A 5 -7.24 -1.90 4.04
C VAL A 5 -7.51 -3.40 4.21
N ASN A 6 -6.65 -4.26 3.67
CA ASN A 6 -6.79 -5.72 3.74
C ASN A 6 -5.42 -6.45 3.75
N GLY A 7 -5.42 -7.76 3.97
CA GLY A 7 -4.22 -8.60 3.98
C GLY A 7 -3.35 -8.44 5.24
N ALA A 8 -2.13 -8.99 5.20
CA ALA A 8 -1.24 -9.10 6.37
C ALA A 8 -0.75 -7.75 6.94
N TYR A 9 -0.80 -6.68 6.14
CA TYR A 9 -0.35 -5.35 6.53
C TYR A 9 -1.52 -4.38 6.74
N ARG A 10 -2.74 -4.89 6.88
CA ARG A 10 -3.96 -4.10 7.14
C ARG A 10 -3.77 -3.10 8.28
N GLY A 11 -4.21 -1.87 8.06
CA GLY A 11 -4.10 -0.76 9.01
C GLY A 11 -2.79 0.01 8.93
N THR A 12 -1.80 -0.46 8.15
CA THR A 12 -0.49 0.19 8.03
C THR A 12 -0.54 1.30 6.98
N ARG A 13 0.07 2.45 7.28
CA ARG A 13 0.25 3.53 6.30
C ARG A 13 1.44 3.29 5.39
N ALA A 14 1.28 3.72 4.14
CA ALA A 14 2.28 3.55 3.10
C ALA A 14 2.32 4.73 2.13
N VAL A 15 3.39 4.80 1.35
CA VAL A 15 3.56 5.75 0.24
C VAL A 15 3.48 4.97 -1.08
N LEU A 16 2.64 5.45 -1.99
CA LEU A 16 2.56 4.95 -3.35
C LEU A 16 3.86 5.22 -4.10
N GLN A 17 4.44 4.18 -4.70
CA GLN A 17 5.64 4.26 -5.53
C GLN A 17 5.29 4.15 -7.02
N GLU A 18 4.44 3.18 -7.37
CA GLU A 18 4.09 2.86 -8.76
C GLU A 18 2.66 2.33 -8.84
N ILE A 19 2.00 2.54 -9.98
CA ILE A 19 0.71 1.96 -10.32
C ILE A 19 0.93 1.01 -11.50
N LYS A 20 0.52 -0.25 -11.37
CA LYS A 20 0.59 -1.28 -12.39
C LYS A 20 -0.80 -1.57 -12.94
N GLU A 21 -1.23 -0.75 -13.89
CA GLU A 21 -2.59 -0.78 -14.46
C GLU A 21 -2.96 -2.13 -15.06
N GLU A 22 -2.05 -2.76 -15.80
CA GLU A 22 -2.26 -4.08 -16.42
C GLU A 22 -2.49 -5.20 -15.40
N GLN A 23 -2.04 -4.99 -14.16
CA GLN A 23 -2.10 -5.98 -13.06
C GLN A 23 -3.16 -5.62 -12.02
N PHE A 24 -3.86 -4.49 -12.18
CA PHE A 24 -4.77 -3.94 -11.18
C PHE A 24 -4.12 -3.84 -9.79
N ALA A 25 -2.84 -3.42 -9.75
CA ALA A 25 -2.02 -3.45 -8.54
C ALA A 25 -1.22 -2.16 -8.31
N VAL A 26 -0.97 -1.83 -7.05
CA VAL A 26 -0.11 -0.72 -6.61
C VAL A 26 1.16 -1.23 -5.94
N VAL A 27 2.26 -0.53 -6.17
CA VAL A 27 3.51 -0.72 -5.42
C VAL A 27 3.55 0.30 -4.30
N LEU A 28 3.58 -0.18 -3.05
CA LEU A 28 3.56 0.65 -1.85
C LEU A 28 4.83 0.42 -1.01
N ARG A 29 5.36 1.51 -0.45
CA ARG A 29 6.40 1.46 0.58
C ARG A 29 5.79 1.71 1.96
N LEU A 30 5.94 0.77 2.88
CA LEU A 30 5.45 0.92 4.25
C LEU A 30 6.20 2.01 5.00
N GLU A 31 5.48 2.88 5.71
CA GLU A 31 6.07 3.96 6.53
C GLU A 31 5.99 3.69 8.03
N GLU A 32 5.31 2.62 8.42
CA GLU A 32 5.00 2.26 9.81
C GLU A 32 5.29 0.79 10.09
N SER A 33 5.21 0.41 11.38
CA SER A 33 5.43 -0.94 11.89
C SER A 33 6.89 -1.45 11.78
N PHE A 34 7.13 -2.67 12.25
CA PHE A 34 8.40 -3.39 12.11
C PHE A 34 8.82 -3.62 10.65
N ALA A 35 7.86 -3.47 9.72
CA ALA A 35 8.05 -3.64 8.30
C ALA A 35 8.33 -2.31 7.56
N LYS A 36 8.58 -1.21 8.28
CA LYS A 36 8.90 0.10 7.68
C LYS A 36 10.02 -0.02 6.65
N GLY A 37 9.83 0.62 5.50
CA GLY A 37 10.75 0.60 4.36
C GLY A 37 10.55 -0.58 3.41
N ARG A 38 9.77 -1.62 3.77
CA ARG A 38 9.45 -2.71 2.84
C ARG A 38 8.59 -2.19 1.69
N ILE A 39 8.83 -2.78 0.52
CA ILE A 39 8.07 -2.54 -0.72
C ILE A 39 7.15 -3.75 -0.96
N LEU A 40 5.89 -3.47 -1.23
CA LEU A 40 4.85 -4.47 -1.49
C LEU A 40 4.15 -4.15 -2.81
N CYS A 41 3.78 -5.19 -3.56
CA CYS A 41 2.85 -5.08 -4.68
C CYS A 41 1.51 -5.65 -4.22
N LEU A 42 0.48 -4.82 -4.17
CA LEU A 42 -0.84 -5.18 -3.66
C LEU A 42 -1.93 -4.89 -4.70
N PRO A 43 -3.02 -5.67 -4.74
CA PRO A 43 -4.20 -5.32 -5.52
C PRO A 43 -4.74 -3.94 -5.13
N TYR A 44 -5.42 -3.25 -6.04
CA TYR A 44 -6.04 -1.95 -5.76
C TYR A 44 -7.05 -2.03 -4.60
N GLU A 45 -7.80 -3.13 -4.52
CA GLU A 45 -8.84 -3.36 -3.52
C GLU A 45 -8.28 -3.43 -2.10
N ASP A 46 -6.99 -3.73 -1.96
CA ASP A 46 -6.31 -3.88 -0.68
C ASP A 46 -5.65 -2.57 -0.20
N ALA A 47 -5.73 -1.48 -0.98
CA ALA A 47 -5.16 -0.19 -0.61
C ALA A 47 -6.04 1.01 -1.00
N CYS A 48 -6.15 2.00 -0.11
CA CYS A 48 -6.95 3.20 -0.34
C CYS A 48 -6.15 4.49 -0.06
N LYS A 49 -6.39 5.53 -0.86
CA LYS A 49 -5.82 6.86 -0.63
C LYS A 49 -6.45 7.48 0.62
N LEU A 50 -5.62 7.94 1.56
CA LEU A 50 -6.08 8.70 2.71
C LEU A 50 -6.48 10.12 2.30
N LYS A 51 -7.59 10.60 2.85
CA LYS A 51 -8.05 11.99 2.69
C LYS A 51 -6.99 12.95 3.24
N GLN A 52 -6.78 14.07 2.54
CA GLN A 52 -5.93 15.18 2.98
C GLN A 52 -6.63 16.01 4.06
#